data_AF-A0A9D4QMS8-F1
#
_entry.id   AF-A0A9D4QMS8-F1
#
_cell.length_a   1.000
_cell.length_b   1.000
_cell.length_c   1.000
_cell.angle_alpha   90.00
_cell.angle_beta   90.00
_cell.angle_gamma   90.00
#
_symmetry.space_group_name_H-M   'P 1'
#
loop_
_entity.id
_entity.type
_entity.pdbx_description
1 polymer ?
#
loop_
_entity_poly.entity_id
_entity_poly.type
_entity_poly.pdbx_seq_one_letter_code
_entity_poly.pdbx_strand_id
1 'polypeptide(L)'
;MRQTLTCKYKKVLLVTYGVTVGDLDIKVTYGVTVGDLDIKVTYGVTVGDLDIKVTYGVTVGDLDIKVTYGVIVGDLDIKVTYGVTVGDLDIKVTYDVTVGDLDIKVTYGVTVGDLDIKVTYGVTVGDLDIKVTYGVTVGDLDIKVTYGVTVGNQDIKVTYGVTVGDLDIKVTYGVTVGDLDIKVTYGVTVGDLDIKVTYGVTVGDLDIKVTYGVTVGNQDIKVTYSVTVGDLDIKVTYGVTVGDLDMVSRVSPSELHNHAMKIIVDNFAAANSSQQFQRIKL
;
A
#
# COMPACT_ATOMS: atom_id res chain seq x y z
N MET A 1 -41.59 -3.92 33.60
CA MET A 1 -42.87 -3.19 33.46
C MET A 1 -42.97 -2.69 32.03
N ARG A 2 -43.95 -3.16 31.25
CA ARG A 2 -44.30 -2.55 29.96
C ARG A 2 -45.19 -1.34 30.26
N GLN A 3 -44.71 -0.12 30.04
CA GLN A 3 -45.59 1.05 30.00
C GLN A 3 -45.92 1.32 28.54
N THR A 4 -47.14 0.97 28.13
CA THR A 4 -47.68 1.33 26.82
C THR A 4 -48.42 2.66 26.97
N LEU A 5 -47.75 3.77 26.67
CA LEU A 5 -48.40 5.09 26.57
C LEU A 5 -48.99 5.25 25.17
N THR A 6 -50.29 5.01 25.04
CA THR A 6 -51.03 5.21 23.78
C THR A 6 -51.44 6.69 23.69
N CYS A 7 -50.69 7.48 22.92
CA CYS A 7 -51.10 8.81 22.44
C CYS A 7 -51.34 8.73 20.92
N LYS A 8 -52.29 9.50 20.38
CA LYS A 8 -52.79 9.47 18.99
C LYS A 8 -51.75 9.84 17.89
N TYR A 9 -50.45 9.89 18.17
CA TYR A 9 -49.39 10.29 17.24
C TYR A 9 -48.15 9.41 17.47
N LYS A 10 -47.65 8.74 16.41
CA LYS A 10 -46.45 7.86 16.32
C LYS A 10 -46.19 6.95 17.53
N LYS A 11 -46.49 5.65 17.41
CA LYS A 11 -46.30 4.65 18.47
C LYS A 11 -44.83 4.24 18.57
N VAL A 12 -44.06 4.88 19.44
CA VAL A 12 -42.67 4.50 19.76
C VAL A 12 -42.67 3.44 20.86
N LEU A 13 -42.00 2.31 20.65
CA LEU A 13 -41.85 1.26 21.67
C LEU A 13 -40.60 1.52 22.52
N LEU A 14 -40.79 1.74 23.82
CA LEU A 14 -39.71 2.01 24.78
C LEU A 14 -39.51 0.82 25.72
N VAL A 15 -38.31 0.24 25.71
CA VAL A 15 -37.95 -0.92 26.55
C VAL A 15 -36.62 -0.68 27.24
N THR A 16 -36.60 -0.78 28.58
CA THR A 16 -35.35 -0.62 29.32
C THR A 16 -34.51 -1.90 29.31
N TYR A 17 -35.16 -3.05 29.51
CA TYR A 17 -34.50 -4.37 29.52
C TYR A 17 -35.39 -5.41 28.83
N GLY A 18 -34.79 -6.25 28.00
CA GLY A 18 -35.40 -7.50 27.55
C GLY A 18 -35.31 -7.73 26.04
N VAL A 19 -36.17 -8.63 25.56
CA VAL A 19 -36.31 -8.95 24.14
C VAL A 19 -37.46 -8.13 23.57
N THR A 20 -37.19 -7.45 22.46
CA THR A 20 -38.15 -6.58 21.77
C THR A 20 -38.33 -7.05 20.34
N VAL A 21 -39.59 -7.20 19.93
CA VAL A 21 -39.98 -7.50 18.54
C VAL A 21 -41.02 -6.47 18.11
N GLY A 22 -40.85 -5.85 16.96
CA GLY A 22 -41.85 -4.96 16.37
C GLY A 22 -41.35 -4.24 15.12
N ASP A 23 -42.27 -3.63 14.39
CA ASP A 23 -41.99 -3.26 13.00
C ASP A 23 -41.53 -1.79 12.86
N LEU A 24 -41.78 -0.93 13.86
CA LEU A 24 -41.58 0.52 13.73
C LEU A 24 -41.15 1.19 15.05
N ASP A 25 -40.22 2.14 14.95
CA ASP A 25 -39.84 3.09 16.02
C ASP A 25 -39.51 2.40 17.37
N ILE A 26 -38.49 1.55 17.38
CA ILE A 26 -38.07 0.82 18.59
C ILE A 26 -36.93 1.56 19.32
N LYS A 27 -37.05 1.71 20.64
CA LYS A 27 -36.02 2.23 21.53
C LYS A 27 -35.75 1.26 22.68
N VAL A 28 -34.56 0.65 22.70
CA VAL A 28 -34.13 -0.29 23.74
C VAL A 28 -32.87 0.22 24.45
N THR A 29 -32.85 0.17 25.78
CA THR A 29 -31.62 0.48 26.54
C THR A 29 -30.70 -0.74 26.60
N TYR A 30 -31.22 -1.89 27.02
CA TYR A 30 -30.46 -3.15 27.11
C TYR A 30 -31.27 -4.32 26.55
N GLY A 31 -30.68 -5.08 25.62
CA GLY A 31 -31.21 -6.40 25.26
C GLY A 31 -31.14 -6.75 23.78
N VAL A 32 -32.06 -7.60 23.35
CA VAL A 32 -32.12 -8.11 21.98
C VAL A 32 -33.31 -7.45 21.28
N THR A 33 -33.07 -6.90 20.08
CA THR A 33 -34.09 -6.24 19.28
C THR A 33 -34.17 -6.87 17.91
N VAL A 34 -35.39 -7.21 17.47
CA VAL A 34 -35.72 -7.61 16.11
C VAL A 34 -36.80 -6.64 15.61
N GLY A 35 -36.59 -6.03 14.45
CA GLY A 35 -37.60 -5.16 13.85
C GLY A 35 -37.20 -4.61 12.50
N ASP A 36 -38.12 -3.92 11.83
CA ASP A 36 -37.93 -3.58 10.42
C ASP A 36 -37.42 -2.14 10.25
N LEU A 37 -37.99 -1.17 10.97
CA LEU A 37 -37.72 0.25 10.77
C LEU A 37 -37.40 1.03 12.05
N ASP A 38 -36.43 1.95 11.96
CA ASP A 38 -36.15 2.99 12.97
C ASP A 38 -35.78 2.40 14.34
N ILE A 39 -34.70 1.60 14.40
CA ILE A 39 -34.25 0.93 15.63
C ILE A 39 -33.15 1.72 16.33
N LYS A 40 -33.32 1.97 17.62
CA LYS A 40 -32.31 2.58 18.50
C LYS A 40 -32.02 1.69 19.71
N VAL A 41 -30.80 1.16 19.79
CA VAL A 41 -30.34 0.32 20.90
C VAL A 41 -29.12 0.95 21.58
N THR A 42 -29.12 1.04 22.91
CA THR A 42 -27.92 1.50 23.63
C THR A 42 -26.92 0.36 23.79
N TYR A 43 -27.37 -0.79 24.30
CA TYR A 43 -26.54 -1.98 24.50
C TYR A 43 -27.27 -3.25 24.04
N GLY A 44 -26.64 -4.03 23.16
CA GLY A 44 -27.05 -5.41 22.91
C GLY A 44 -27.01 -5.84 21.45
N VAL A 45 -27.91 -6.76 21.09
CA VAL A 45 -27.95 -7.37 19.75
C VAL A 45 -29.14 -6.82 18.99
N THR A 46 -28.92 -6.38 17.77
CA THR A 46 -29.96 -5.84 16.89
C THR A 46 -29.97 -6.59 15.57
N VAL A 47 -31.16 -7.02 15.16
CA VAL A 47 -31.45 -7.51 13.81
C VAL A 47 -32.53 -6.60 13.23
N GLY A 48 -32.32 -6.07 12.04
CA GLY A 48 -33.37 -5.33 11.34
C GLY A 48 -32.99 -4.86 9.95
N ASP A 49 -33.92 -4.22 9.26
CA ASP A 49 -33.77 -3.98 7.83
C ASP A 49 -33.30 -2.55 7.55
N LEU A 50 -33.90 -1.55 8.21
CA LEU A 50 -33.70 -0.13 7.87
C LEU A 50 -33.48 0.77 9.10
N ASP A 51 -32.48 1.65 8.99
CA ASP A 51 -32.26 2.79 9.89
C ASP A 51 -31.86 2.39 11.32
N ILE A 52 -30.82 1.57 11.45
CA ILE A 52 -30.38 1.00 12.73
C ILE A 52 -29.31 1.87 13.39
N LYS A 53 -29.52 2.22 14.66
CA LYS A 53 -28.57 2.99 15.48
C LYS A 53 -28.24 2.23 16.77
N VAL A 54 -27.02 1.70 16.89
CA VAL A 54 -26.53 0.99 18.08
C VAL A 54 -25.35 1.71 18.71
N THR A 55 -25.36 1.88 20.04
CA THR A 55 -24.18 2.46 20.72
C THR A 55 -23.13 1.38 20.99
N TYR A 56 -23.52 0.25 21.58
CA TYR A 56 -22.64 -0.88 21.87
C TYR A 56 -23.30 -2.21 21.50
N GLY A 57 -22.62 -3.04 20.71
CA GLY A 57 -22.99 -4.46 20.58
C GLY A 57 -22.86 -5.03 19.17
N VAL A 58 -23.79 -5.91 18.81
CA VAL A 58 -23.77 -6.62 17.53
C VAL A 58 -24.99 -6.21 16.71
N THR A 59 -24.76 -5.86 15.45
CA THR A 59 -25.82 -5.48 14.53
C THR A 59 -25.78 -6.34 13.29
N VAL A 60 -26.93 -6.88 12.90
CA VAL A 60 -27.18 -7.47 11.59
C VAL A 60 -28.27 -6.64 10.93
N GLY A 61 -28.06 -6.19 9.70
CA GLY A 61 -29.12 -5.53 8.95
C GLY A 61 -28.76 -5.12 7.55
N ASP A 62 -29.71 -4.53 6.83
CA ASP A 62 -29.54 -4.38 5.38
C ASP A 62 -29.15 -2.95 5.00
N LEU A 63 -29.81 -1.93 5.57
CA LEU A 63 -29.68 -0.53 5.11
C LEU A 63 -29.53 0.47 6.27
N ASP A 64 -28.60 1.41 6.09
CA ASP A 64 -28.39 2.58 6.95
C ASP A 64 -28.04 2.20 8.41
N ILE A 65 -26.94 1.48 8.57
CA ILE A 65 -26.45 1.03 9.88
C ILE A 65 -25.46 2.02 10.47
N LYS A 66 -25.71 2.48 11.70
CA LYS A 66 -24.76 3.28 12.47
C LYS A 66 -24.45 2.63 13.82
N VAL A 67 -23.19 2.25 14.01
CA VAL A 67 -22.70 1.65 15.27
C VAL A 67 -21.53 2.45 15.83
N THR A 68 -21.54 2.70 17.14
CA THR A 68 -20.40 3.37 17.78
C THR A 68 -19.31 2.37 18.15
N TYR A 69 -19.65 1.29 18.85
CA TYR A 69 -18.73 0.22 19.22
C TYR A 69 -19.38 -1.14 18.95
N GLY A 70 -18.78 -1.99 18.12
CA GLY A 70 -19.43 -3.28 17.87
C GLY A 70 -18.94 -4.09 16.69
N VAL A 71 -19.68 -5.17 16.46
CA VAL A 71 -19.56 -6.01 15.26
C VAL A 71 -20.78 -5.76 14.39
N ILE A 72 -20.55 -5.54 13.09
CA ILE A 72 -21.61 -5.34 12.11
C ILE A 72 -21.48 -6.35 11.00
N VAL A 73 -22.63 -6.89 10.62
CA VAL A 73 -22.86 -7.54 9.33
C VAL A 73 -23.99 -6.77 8.64
N GLY A 74 -23.76 -6.28 7.44
CA GLY A 74 -24.84 -5.69 6.67
C GLY A 74 -24.50 -5.30 5.26
N ASP A 75 -25.48 -4.85 4.50
CA ASP A 75 -25.31 -4.79 3.05
C ASP A 75 -24.97 -3.37 2.57
N LEU A 76 -25.68 -2.34 3.04
CA LEU A 76 -25.63 -0.99 2.48
C LEU A 76 -25.49 0.11 3.56
N ASP A 77 -24.57 1.03 3.30
CA ASP A 77 -24.45 2.34 3.98
C ASP A 77 -24.04 2.24 5.47
N ILE A 78 -22.96 1.52 5.73
CA ILE A 78 -22.49 1.22 7.09
C ILE A 78 -21.55 2.31 7.62
N LYS A 79 -21.84 2.82 8.84
CA LYS A 79 -21.01 3.81 9.54
C LYS A 79 -20.60 3.31 10.92
N VAL A 80 -19.30 3.12 11.12
CA VAL A 80 -18.73 2.56 12.36
C VAL A 80 -17.67 3.47 12.95
N THR A 81 -17.60 3.53 14.28
CA THR A 81 -16.50 4.24 14.95
C THR A 81 -15.41 3.26 15.40
N TYR A 82 -15.78 2.16 16.07
CA TYR A 82 -14.85 1.14 16.54
C TYR A 82 -15.41 -0.30 16.43
N GLY A 83 -14.59 -1.26 15.99
CA GLY A 83 -14.88 -2.69 16.07
C GLY A 83 -14.52 -3.53 14.83
N VAL A 84 -15.52 -4.25 14.29
CA VAL A 84 -15.39 -5.10 13.09
C VAL A 84 -16.60 -4.91 12.20
N THR A 85 -16.37 -4.76 10.91
CA THR A 85 -17.41 -4.54 9.90
C THR A 85 -17.24 -5.53 8.76
N VAL A 86 -18.32 -6.24 8.46
CA VAL A 86 -18.50 -7.03 7.23
C VAL A 86 -19.67 -6.42 6.49
N GLY A 87 -19.48 -6.08 5.22
CA GLY A 87 -20.59 -5.65 4.37
C GLY A 87 -20.24 -5.39 2.93
N ASP A 88 -21.22 -5.10 2.10
CA ASP A 88 -21.02 -5.15 0.65
C ASP A 88 -20.77 -3.75 0.07
N LEU A 89 -21.59 -2.77 0.45
CA LEU A 89 -21.68 -1.47 -0.20
C LEU A 89 -21.57 -0.29 0.78
N ASP A 90 -20.69 0.66 0.46
CA ASP A 90 -20.50 1.93 1.18
C ASP A 90 -20.20 1.79 2.68
N ILE A 91 -18.98 1.37 3.01
CA ILE A 91 -18.51 1.23 4.39
C ILE A 91 -17.61 2.39 4.80
N LYS A 92 -17.96 3.07 5.88
CA LYS A 92 -17.14 4.13 6.48
C LYS A 92 -16.80 3.82 7.93
N VAL A 93 -15.50 3.64 8.22
CA VAL A 93 -15.02 3.33 9.56
C VAL A 93 -13.87 4.22 10.04
N THR A 94 -13.81 4.44 11.35
CA THR A 94 -12.72 5.15 12.01
C THR A 94 -11.61 4.21 12.49
N TYR A 95 -11.94 3.16 13.27
CA TYR A 95 -10.96 2.20 13.82
C TYR A 95 -11.49 0.76 13.72
N ASP A 96 -11.04 -0.03 12.74
CA ASP A 96 -11.67 -1.35 12.47
C ASP A 96 -10.79 -2.43 11.85
N VAL A 97 -11.35 -3.63 11.88
CA VAL A 97 -11.18 -4.61 10.81
C VAL A 97 -12.35 -4.49 9.80
N THR A 98 -11.97 -4.06 8.60
CA THR A 98 -12.67 -3.93 7.32
C THR A 98 -12.83 -5.19 6.46
N VAL A 99 -14.02 -5.75 6.21
CA VAL A 99 -14.23 -6.66 5.06
C VAL A 99 -15.41 -6.16 4.23
N GLY A 100 -15.21 -5.99 2.93
CA GLY A 100 -16.32 -5.68 2.02
C GLY A 100 -15.95 -5.54 0.55
N ASP A 101 -16.94 -5.31 -0.31
CA ASP A 101 -16.74 -5.54 -1.75
C ASP A 101 -16.53 -4.24 -2.52
N LEU A 102 -17.42 -3.24 -2.37
CA LEU A 102 -17.45 -2.10 -3.29
C LEU A 102 -16.68 -0.87 -2.81
N ASP A 103 -17.14 -0.17 -1.78
CA ASP A 103 -16.64 1.17 -1.41
C ASP A 103 -16.26 1.20 0.06
N ILE A 104 -14.95 1.15 0.36
CA ILE A 104 -14.46 1.10 1.74
C ILE A 104 -13.61 2.32 2.08
N LYS A 105 -13.98 3.02 3.14
CA LYS A 105 -13.20 4.12 3.71
C LYS A 105 -12.87 3.89 5.18
N VAL A 106 -11.60 3.61 5.46
CA VAL A 106 -11.09 3.38 6.82
C VAL A 106 -10.05 4.42 7.22
N THR A 107 -10.15 4.94 8.44
CA THR A 107 -9.14 5.87 8.96
C THR A 107 -7.95 5.10 9.53
N TYR A 108 -8.19 4.15 10.42
CA TYR A 108 -7.19 3.28 11.02
C TYR A 108 -7.68 1.83 10.99
N GLY A 109 -6.87 0.89 10.50
CA GLY A 109 -7.31 -0.50 10.57
C GLY A 109 -6.63 -1.48 9.62
N VAL A 110 -7.25 -2.65 9.54
CA VAL A 110 -7.00 -3.65 8.50
C VAL A 110 -8.19 -3.62 7.55
N THR A 111 -7.96 -3.65 6.25
CA THR A 111 -9.02 -3.66 5.25
C THR A 111 -8.76 -4.73 4.21
N VAL A 112 -9.80 -5.52 3.92
CA VAL A 112 -9.88 -6.46 2.82
C VAL A 112 -11.07 -6.07 1.96
N GLY A 113 -10.89 -5.95 0.65
CA GLY A 113 -12.01 -5.74 -0.27
C GLY A 113 -11.62 -5.72 -1.74
N ASP A 114 -12.61 -5.59 -2.61
CA ASP A 114 -12.42 -5.92 -4.02
C ASP A 114 -12.24 -4.69 -4.90
N LEU A 115 -13.14 -3.69 -4.79
CA LEU A 115 -13.23 -2.60 -5.76
C LEU A 115 -12.47 -1.33 -5.32
N ASP A 116 -13.07 -0.49 -4.48
CA ASP A 116 -12.57 0.85 -4.14
C ASP A 116 -12.20 0.95 -2.64
N ILE A 117 -10.90 0.95 -2.33
CA ILE A 117 -10.40 1.01 -0.95
C ILE A 117 -9.61 2.28 -0.68
N LYS A 118 -10.03 3.01 0.36
CA LYS A 118 -9.30 4.18 0.88
C LYS A 118 -8.96 4.04 2.35
N VAL A 119 -7.67 3.86 2.64
CA VAL A 119 -7.14 3.76 4.02
C VAL A 119 -6.19 4.91 4.34
N THR A 120 -6.34 5.50 5.53
CA THR A 120 -5.38 6.51 5.99
C THR A 120 -4.17 5.86 6.66
N TYR A 121 -4.38 4.96 7.62
CA TYR A 121 -3.32 4.21 8.30
C TYR A 121 -3.72 2.74 8.42
N GLY A 122 -2.91 1.82 7.90
CA GLY A 122 -3.29 0.42 8.04
C GLY A 122 -2.60 -0.60 7.16
N VAL A 123 -3.17 -1.80 7.19
CA VAL A 123 -2.87 -2.87 6.24
C VAL A 123 -4.06 -2.99 5.30
N THR A 124 -3.80 -3.03 4.00
CA THR A 124 -4.83 -3.16 2.97
C THR A 124 -4.51 -4.33 2.06
N VAL A 125 -5.52 -5.16 1.80
CA VAL A 125 -5.52 -6.19 0.77
C VAL A 125 -6.71 -5.90 -0.15
N GLY A 126 -6.50 -5.90 -1.46
CA GLY A 126 -7.62 -5.81 -2.40
C GLY A 126 -7.24 -5.91 -3.87
N ASP A 127 -8.23 -5.84 -4.75
CA ASP A 127 -8.02 -6.25 -6.13
C ASP A 127 -7.89 -5.06 -7.11
N LEU A 128 -8.78 -4.07 -7.06
CA LEU A 128 -8.90 -3.09 -8.15
C LEU A 128 -8.28 -1.71 -7.89
N ASP A 129 -8.81 -0.92 -6.95
CA ASP A 129 -8.47 0.49 -6.77
C ASP A 129 -8.10 0.78 -5.31
N ILE A 130 -6.80 0.80 -5.01
CA ILE A 130 -6.31 0.93 -3.62
C ILE A 130 -5.59 2.26 -3.39
N LYS A 131 -6.06 3.02 -2.41
CA LYS A 131 -5.41 4.26 -1.95
C LYS A 131 -5.07 4.22 -0.47
N VAL A 132 -3.78 4.12 -0.17
CA VAL A 132 -3.24 4.13 1.20
C VAL A 132 -2.35 5.34 1.46
N THR A 133 -2.56 6.01 2.59
CA THR A 133 -1.65 7.11 2.99
C THR A 133 -0.43 6.55 3.71
N TYR A 134 -0.62 5.71 4.73
CA TYR A 134 0.45 5.09 5.50
C TYR A 134 0.18 3.60 5.73
N GLY A 135 1.12 2.73 5.36
CA GLY A 135 1.12 1.35 5.83
C GLY A 135 1.56 0.30 4.83
N VAL A 136 0.92 -0.86 4.84
CA VAL A 136 1.25 -2.01 3.99
C VAL A 136 0.09 -2.27 3.04
N THR A 137 0.39 -2.43 1.76
CA THR A 137 -0.61 -2.69 0.72
C THR A 137 -0.22 -3.92 -0.08
N VAL A 138 -1.18 -4.82 -0.25
CA VAL A 138 -1.12 -5.94 -1.20
C VAL A 138 -2.31 -5.77 -2.15
N GLY A 139 -2.09 -5.83 -3.46
CA GLY A 139 -3.21 -5.85 -4.40
C GLY A 139 -2.84 -6.09 -5.85
N ASP A 140 -3.84 -6.16 -6.71
CA ASP A 140 -3.63 -6.60 -8.10
C ASP A 140 -3.50 -5.44 -9.09
N LEU A 141 -4.39 -4.44 -9.02
CA LEU A 141 -4.46 -3.31 -9.95
C LEU A 141 -4.42 -1.96 -9.21
N ASP A 142 -4.03 -0.90 -9.93
CA ASP A 142 -4.17 0.52 -9.57
C ASP A 142 -3.88 0.87 -8.09
N ILE A 143 -2.65 0.59 -7.65
CA ILE A 143 -2.23 0.82 -6.28
C ILE A 143 -1.57 2.19 -6.10
N LYS A 144 -2.08 3.00 -5.17
CA LYS A 144 -1.49 4.29 -4.80
C LYS A 144 -1.16 4.38 -3.30
N VAL A 145 0.14 4.37 -2.99
CA VAL A 145 0.66 4.50 -1.62
C VAL A 145 1.49 5.76 -1.44
N THR A 146 1.24 6.50 -0.35
CA THR A 146 2.07 7.67 -0.02
C THR A 146 3.32 7.25 0.75
N TYR A 147 3.17 6.48 1.84
CA TYR A 147 4.26 5.96 2.66
C TYR A 147 4.02 4.50 2.99
N GLY A 148 4.93 3.60 2.62
CA GLY A 148 4.68 2.21 2.97
C GLY A 148 5.51 1.13 2.30
N VAL A 149 5.03 -0.09 2.46
CA VAL A 149 5.44 -1.27 1.70
C VAL A 149 4.30 -1.64 0.77
N THR A 150 4.61 -1.85 -0.50
CA THR A 150 3.62 -2.21 -1.52
C THR A 150 4.07 -3.48 -2.23
N VAL A 151 3.15 -4.44 -2.33
CA VAL A 151 3.26 -5.61 -3.19
C VAL A 151 2.08 -5.57 -4.14
N GLY A 152 2.30 -5.69 -5.44
CA GLY A 152 1.19 -5.84 -6.38
C GLY A 152 1.59 -6.14 -7.80
N ASN A 153 0.61 -6.28 -8.69
CA ASN A 153 0.88 -6.81 -10.03
C ASN A 153 0.95 -5.70 -11.08
N GLN A 154 0.02 -4.73 -11.08
CA GLN A 154 -0.10 -3.72 -12.14
C GLN A 154 -0.32 -2.31 -11.58
N ASP A 155 0.17 -1.31 -12.31
CA ASP A 155 -0.09 0.12 -12.10
C ASP A 155 0.20 0.62 -10.68
N ILE A 156 1.44 0.40 -10.21
CA ILE A 156 1.83 0.74 -8.84
C ILE A 156 2.45 2.14 -8.76
N LYS A 157 1.91 2.99 -7.89
CA LYS A 157 2.45 4.32 -7.59
C LYS A 157 2.76 4.52 -6.11
N VAL A 158 4.05 4.61 -5.79
CA VAL A 158 4.54 4.85 -4.42
C VAL A 158 5.31 6.17 -4.32
N THR A 159 5.03 6.96 -3.29
CA THR A 159 5.80 8.19 -3.04
C THR A 159 7.06 7.90 -2.22
N TYR A 160 6.92 7.20 -1.10
CA TYR A 160 8.03 6.79 -0.22
C TYR A 160 7.86 5.34 0.21
N GLY A 161 8.82 4.46 -0.05
CA GLY A 161 8.62 3.09 0.40
C GLY A 161 9.49 2.01 -0.20
N VAL A 162 9.07 0.78 0.07
CA VAL A 162 9.55 -0.41 -0.63
C VAL A 162 8.43 -0.90 -1.54
N THR A 163 8.75 -1.19 -2.80
CA THR A 163 7.80 -1.68 -3.78
C THR A 163 8.32 -2.98 -4.38
N VAL A 164 7.46 -3.98 -4.40
CA VAL A 164 7.62 -5.21 -5.18
C VAL A 164 6.43 -5.28 -6.14
N GLY A 165 6.68 -5.49 -7.43
CA GLY A 165 5.60 -5.76 -8.36
C GLY A 165 6.03 -6.09 -9.76
N ASP A 166 5.07 -6.34 -10.65
CA ASP A 166 5.38 -6.94 -11.94
C ASP A 166 5.41 -5.89 -13.07
N LEU A 167 4.37 -5.06 -13.18
CA LEU A 167 4.16 -4.15 -14.31
C LEU A 167 3.90 -2.69 -13.86
N ASP A 168 4.43 -1.75 -14.63
CA ASP A 168 4.11 -0.32 -14.56
C ASP A 168 4.33 0.29 -13.16
N ILE A 169 5.57 0.24 -12.69
CA ILE A 169 5.94 0.68 -11.34
C ILE A 169 6.51 2.10 -11.35
N LYS A 170 5.92 2.98 -10.54
CA LYS A 170 6.40 4.35 -10.34
C LYS A 170 6.68 4.68 -8.89
N VAL A 171 7.97 4.83 -8.55
CA VAL A 171 8.43 5.20 -7.21
C VAL A 171 9.14 6.54 -7.18
N THR A 172 8.79 7.41 -6.22
CA THR A 172 9.51 8.68 -6.05
C THR A 172 10.78 8.50 -5.21
N TYR A 173 10.66 7.89 -4.03
CA TYR A 173 11.79 7.60 -3.13
C TYR A 173 11.69 6.18 -2.59
N GLY A 174 12.73 5.36 -2.77
CA GLY A 174 12.81 4.10 -2.06
C GLY A 174 13.50 2.96 -2.78
N VAL A 175 13.08 1.74 -2.43
CA VAL A 175 13.60 0.49 -3.01
C VAL A 175 12.52 -0.12 -3.88
N THR A 176 12.87 -0.50 -5.09
CA THR A 176 11.95 -1.12 -6.05
C THR A 176 12.56 -2.42 -6.56
N VAL A 177 11.75 -3.47 -6.50
CA VAL A 177 11.98 -4.75 -7.18
C VAL A 177 10.81 -4.94 -8.13
N GLY A 178 11.07 -5.24 -9.40
CA GLY A 178 10.01 -5.62 -10.31
C GLY A 178 10.48 -6.03 -11.68
N ASP A 179 9.55 -6.37 -12.56
CA ASP A 179 9.91 -7.06 -13.81
C ASP A 179 9.91 -6.09 -15.00
N LEU A 180 8.85 -5.29 -15.19
CA LEU A 180 8.63 -4.49 -16.39
C LEU A 180 8.22 -3.04 -16.07
N ASP A 181 8.73 -2.11 -16.88
CA ASP A 181 8.33 -0.70 -16.91
C ASP A 181 8.50 0.02 -15.56
N ILE A 182 9.74 0.05 -15.07
CA ILE A 182 10.08 0.62 -13.76
C ILE A 182 10.59 2.05 -13.88
N LYS A 183 9.96 2.98 -13.15
CA LYS A 183 10.39 4.37 -13.06
C LYS A 183 10.64 4.81 -11.61
N VAL A 184 11.91 5.05 -11.29
CA VAL A 184 12.34 5.52 -9.96
C VAL A 184 13.00 6.90 -10.04
N THR A 185 12.60 7.81 -9.15
CA THR A 185 13.26 9.13 -9.05
C THR A 185 14.52 9.05 -8.19
N TYR A 186 14.41 8.51 -6.97
CA TYR A 186 15.52 8.35 -6.04
C TYR A 186 15.50 6.96 -5.40
N GLY A 187 16.60 6.21 -5.49
CA GLY A 187 16.83 5.05 -4.64
C GLY A 187 17.46 3.85 -5.32
N VAL A 188 17.06 2.65 -4.93
CA VAL A 188 17.63 1.39 -5.41
C VAL A 188 16.59 0.67 -6.25
N THR A 189 16.98 0.22 -7.44
CA THR A 189 16.11 -0.51 -8.35
C THR A 189 16.77 -1.81 -8.76
N VAL A 190 16.01 -2.90 -8.64
CA VAL A 190 16.31 -4.20 -9.22
C VAL A 190 15.16 -4.52 -10.16
N GLY A 191 15.45 -4.90 -11.40
CA GLY A 191 14.43 -5.42 -12.30
C GLY A 191 14.95 -5.88 -13.64
N ASP A 192 14.06 -6.33 -14.51
CA ASP A 192 14.48 -7.06 -15.70
C ASP A 192 14.45 -6.17 -16.96
N LEU A 193 13.34 -5.47 -17.20
CA LEU A 193 13.09 -4.76 -18.46
C LEU A 193 12.59 -3.31 -18.25
N ASP A 194 13.04 -2.42 -19.13
CA ASP A 194 12.57 -1.03 -19.25
C ASP A 194 12.70 -0.22 -17.94
N ILE A 195 13.94 -0.08 -17.47
CA ILE A 195 14.24 0.58 -16.19
C ILE A 195 14.69 2.02 -16.39
N LYS A 196 14.03 2.95 -15.72
CA LYS A 196 14.40 4.38 -15.71
C LYS A 196 14.62 4.91 -14.31
N VAL A 197 15.87 5.24 -13.99
CA VAL A 197 16.28 5.83 -12.71
C VAL A 197 16.86 7.22 -12.88
N THR A 198 16.42 8.18 -12.06
CA THR A 198 17.02 9.53 -12.07
C THR A 198 18.27 9.56 -11.19
N TYR A 199 18.16 9.13 -9.93
CA TYR A 199 19.26 9.09 -8.98
C TYR A 199 19.29 7.75 -8.23
N GLY A 200 20.41 7.03 -8.30
CA GLY A 200 20.68 5.93 -7.38
C GLY A 200 21.35 4.72 -7.99
N VAL A 201 21.05 3.54 -7.44
CA VAL A 201 21.69 2.27 -7.84
C VAL A 201 20.68 1.45 -8.62
N THR A 202 21.09 0.97 -9.79
CA THR A 202 20.27 0.12 -10.66
C THR A 202 20.98 -1.18 -10.95
N VAL A 203 20.27 -2.28 -10.76
CA VAL A 203 20.63 -3.61 -11.25
C VAL A 203 19.52 -4.06 -12.19
N GLY A 204 19.85 -4.48 -13.40
CA GLY A 204 18.86 -5.09 -14.27
C GLY A 204 19.43 -5.64 -15.56
N ASP A 205 18.57 -6.16 -16.43
CA ASP A 205 19.03 -6.94 -17.57
C ASP A 205 19.00 -6.15 -18.89
N LEU A 206 17.87 -5.53 -19.22
CA LEU A 206 17.63 -4.92 -20.55
C LEU A 206 17.00 -3.51 -20.45
N ASP A 207 17.38 -2.64 -21.40
CA ASP A 207 16.82 -1.30 -21.58
C ASP A 207 16.89 -0.40 -20.33
N ILE A 208 18.11 -0.16 -19.86
CA ILE A 208 18.37 0.60 -18.63
C ILE A 208 18.77 2.04 -18.93
N LYS A 209 18.05 2.99 -18.32
CA LYS A 209 18.37 4.43 -18.38
C LYS A 209 18.58 5.04 -17.01
N VAL A 210 19.83 5.42 -16.71
CA VAL A 210 20.19 6.09 -15.44
C VAL A 210 20.76 7.49 -15.67
N THR A 211 20.26 8.49 -14.94
CA THR A 211 20.83 9.85 -15.05
C THR A 211 22.05 10.01 -14.15
N TYR A 212 21.94 9.66 -12.87
CA TYR A 212 23.00 9.76 -11.88
C TYR A 212 23.09 8.48 -11.02
N GLY A 213 24.28 7.89 -10.89
CA GLY A 213 24.55 6.90 -9.85
C GLY A 213 25.41 5.73 -10.27
N VAL A 214 24.94 4.51 -10.00
CA VAL A 214 25.66 3.26 -10.32
C VAL A 214 24.71 2.34 -11.07
N THR A 215 25.20 1.70 -12.12
CA THR A 215 24.42 0.79 -12.94
C THR A 215 25.16 -0.51 -13.14
N VAL A 216 24.49 -1.63 -12.88
CA VAL A 216 24.92 -2.97 -13.26
C VAL A 216 23.85 -3.52 -14.19
N GLY A 217 24.24 -3.98 -15.36
CA GLY A 217 23.31 -4.69 -16.22
C GLY A 217 23.94 -5.27 -17.47
N ASN A 218 23.13 -5.88 -18.33
CA ASN A 218 23.67 -6.72 -19.40
C ASN A 218 23.58 -6.04 -20.77
N GLN A 219 22.43 -5.45 -21.12
CA GLN A 219 22.14 -4.98 -22.48
C GLN A 219 21.46 -3.60 -22.51
N ASP A 220 21.71 -2.83 -23.56
CA ASP A 220 21.05 -1.56 -23.88
C ASP A 220 21.06 -0.53 -22.73
N ILE A 221 22.25 -0.25 -22.21
CA ILE A 221 22.43 0.64 -21.06
C ILE A 221 22.79 2.05 -21.52
N LYS A 222 21.98 3.03 -21.13
CA LYS A 222 22.25 4.46 -21.35
C LYS A 222 22.35 5.24 -20.06
N VAL A 223 23.54 5.77 -19.77
CA VAL A 223 23.78 6.56 -18.57
C VAL A 223 24.44 7.91 -18.83
N THR A 224 24.14 8.88 -17.95
CA THR A 224 24.69 10.24 -18.07
C THR A 224 25.87 10.48 -17.13
N TYR A 225 25.69 10.29 -15.82
CA TYR A 225 26.71 10.49 -14.78
C TYR A 225 26.78 9.23 -13.90
N SER A 226 27.59 8.25 -14.28
CA SER A 226 27.53 6.94 -13.61
C SER A 226 28.84 6.16 -13.59
N VAL A 227 28.92 5.22 -12.66
CA VAL A 227 29.79 4.03 -12.80
C VAL A 227 28.93 2.90 -13.34
N THR A 228 29.33 2.32 -14.46
CA THR A 228 28.57 1.27 -15.13
C THR A 228 29.39 -0.01 -15.23
N VAL A 229 28.76 -1.13 -14.86
CA VAL A 229 29.25 -2.47 -15.15
C VAL A 229 28.25 -3.13 -16.09
N GLY A 230 28.73 -3.70 -17.19
CA GLY A 230 27.88 -4.45 -18.10
C GLY A 230 28.57 -4.82 -19.40
N ASP A 231 27.84 -5.51 -20.27
CA ASP A 231 28.47 -6.21 -21.39
C ASP A 231 28.16 -5.59 -22.76
N LEU A 232 26.89 -5.44 -23.13
CA LEU A 232 26.48 -5.12 -24.51
C LEU A 232 25.78 -3.76 -24.60
N ASP A 233 26.08 -3.02 -25.67
CA ASP A 233 25.40 -1.77 -26.06
C ASP A 233 25.33 -0.71 -24.94
N ILE A 234 26.49 -0.42 -24.33
CA ILE A 234 26.60 0.55 -23.25
C ILE A 234 27.04 1.93 -23.75
N LYS A 235 26.23 2.93 -23.42
CA LYS A 235 26.50 4.34 -23.68
C LYS A 235 26.58 5.15 -22.39
N VAL A 236 27.80 5.61 -22.07
CA VAL A 236 28.07 6.48 -20.92
C VAL A 236 28.53 7.86 -21.38
N THR A 237 27.86 8.91 -20.89
CA THR A 237 28.23 10.30 -21.24
C THR A 237 29.37 10.82 -20.38
N TYR A 238 29.26 10.67 -19.06
CA TYR A 238 30.27 11.04 -18.07
C TYR A 238 30.35 9.93 -17.03
N GLY A 239 31.51 9.29 -16.91
CA GLY A 239 31.60 8.14 -16.02
C GLY A 239 32.74 7.20 -16.32
N VAL A 240 32.70 6.07 -15.61
CA VAL A 240 33.57 4.91 -15.82
C VAL A 240 32.70 3.74 -16.22
N THR A 241 33.17 2.94 -17.16
CA THR A 241 32.49 1.72 -17.59
C THR A 241 33.46 0.55 -17.49
N VAL A 242 32.98 -0.60 -17.04
CA VAL A 242 33.73 -1.85 -16.96
C VAL A 242 32.89 -2.93 -17.64
N GLY A 243 33.42 -3.58 -18.67
CA GLY A 243 32.67 -4.50 -19.52
C GLY A 243 33.54 -5.20 -20.56
N ASP A 244 33.03 -6.30 -21.12
CA ASP A 244 33.80 -7.20 -21.99
C ASP A 244 33.76 -6.85 -23.49
N LEU A 245 32.86 -5.97 -23.99
CA LEU A 245 32.76 -5.72 -25.44
C LEU A 245 32.21 -4.31 -25.81
N ASP A 246 32.64 -3.78 -26.96
CA ASP A 246 32.12 -2.60 -27.70
C ASP A 246 31.68 -1.36 -26.89
N MET A 247 32.62 -0.81 -26.13
CA MET A 247 32.41 0.39 -25.31
C MET A 247 32.66 1.70 -26.09
N VAL A 248 31.60 2.46 -26.42
CA VAL A 248 31.74 3.85 -26.89
C VAL A 248 31.78 4.80 -25.70
N SER A 249 32.95 4.91 -25.03
CA SER A 249 33.16 5.95 -24.01
C SER A 249 33.56 7.28 -24.67
N ARG A 250 32.79 8.35 -24.42
CA ARG A 250 33.22 9.72 -24.74
C ARG A 250 33.82 10.34 -23.48
N VAL A 251 35.12 10.13 -23.28
CA VAL A 251 35.85 10.76 -22.18
C VAL A 251 36.10 12.24 -22.51
N SER A 252 35.55 13.17 -21.72
CA SER A 252 36.02 14.56 -21.69
C SER A 252 37.19 14.68 -20.68
N PRO A 253 38.41 15.03 -21.12
CA PRO A 253 39.61 14.99 -20.28
C PRO A 253 39.83 16.31 -19.53
N SER A 254 39.85 16.28 -18.19
CA SER A 254 40.78 17.13 -17.41
C SER A 254 40.75 16.94 -15.89
N GLU A 255 39.62 16.59 -15.25
CA GLU A 255 39.56 16.67 -13.77
C GLU A 255 39.28 15.33 -13.05
N LEU A 256 38.52 14.42 -13.67
CA LEU A 256 38.23 13.11 -13.07
C LEU A 256 39.41 12.13 -13.18
N HIS A 257 40.22 12.26 -14.23
CA HIS A 257 41.29 11.32 -14.55
C HIS A 257 42.33 11.23 -13.43
N ASN A 258 42.68 12.34 -12.78
CA ASN A 258 43.73 12.35 -11.75
C ASN A 258 43.25 11.86 -10.37
N HIS A 259 41.96 12.03 -10.03
CA HIS A 259 41.45 11.61 -8.73
C HIS A 259 40.95 10.16 -8.74
N ALA A 260 40.27 9.75 -9.82
CA ALA A 260 39.78 8.38 -9.97
C ALA A 260 40.92 7.38 -10.22
N MET A 261 41.92 7.71 -11.06
CA MET A 261 43.11 6.85 -11.21
C MET A 261 43.88 6.73 -9.90
N LYS A 262 43.99 7.79 -9.10
CA LYS A 262 44.68 7.72 -7.81
C LYS A 262 43.98 6.77 -6.84
N ILE A 263 42.65 6.85 -6.72
CA ILE A 263 41.88 5.96 -5.84
C ILE A 263 41.94 4.51 -6.32
N ILE A 264 41.87 4.27 -7.63
CA ILE A 264 41.94 2.92 -8.21
C ILE A 264 43.34 2.32 -8.03
N VAL A 265 44.41 3.08 -8.30
CA VAL A 265 45.81 2.64 -8.11
C VAL A 265 46.11 2.38 -6.64
N ASP A 266 45.66 3.25 -5.72
CA ASP A 266 45.86 3.09 -4.28
C ASP A 266 45.15 1.84 -3.74
N ASN A 267 43.92 1.56 -4.21
CA ASN A 267 43.17 0.37 -3.82
C ASN A 267 43.75 -0.92 -4.41
N PHE A 268 44.25 -0.89 -5.65
CA PHE A 268 44.89 -2.05 -6.28
C PHE A 268 46.24 -2.38 -5.62
N ALA A 269 47.02 -1.36 -5.24
CA ALA A 269 48.27 -1.52 -4.48
C ALA A 269 48.01 -2.07 -3.05
N ALA A 270 46.94 -1.62 -2.38
CA ALA A 270 46.54 -2.12 -1.07
C ALA A 270 46.08 -3.60 -1.12
N ALA A 271 45.34 -4.00 -2.15
CA ALA A 271 44.91 -5.38 -2.34
C ALA A 271 46.10 -6.32 -2.61
N ASN A 272 47.05 -5.90 -3.45
CA ASN A 272 48.23 -6.70 -3.78
C ASN A 272 49.24 -6.80 -2.61
N SER A 273 49.40 -5.74 -1.82
CA SER A 273 50.25 -5.78 -0.62
C SER A 273 49.64 -6.65 0.49
N SER A 274 48.32 -6.65 0.66
CA SER A 274 47.62 -7.53 1.59
C SER A 274 47.74 -9.02 1.21
N GLN A 275 47.67 -9.35 -0.09
CA GLN A 275 47.87 -10.72 -0.56
C GLN A 275 49.34 -11.19 -0.50
N GLN A 276 50.30 -10.29 -0.67
CA GLN A 276 51.74 -10.58 -0.47
C GLN A 276 52.05 -10.90 1.01
N PHE A 277 51.42 -10.22 1.96
CA PHE A 277 51.62 -10.48 3.39
C PHE A 277 50.96 -11.78 3.89
N GLN A 278 49.88 -12.26 3.25
CA GLN A 278 49.29 -13.56 3.57
C GLN A 278 50.06 -14.76 2.97
N ARG A 279 50.94 -14.54 1.98
CA ARG A 279 51.79 -15.58 1.38
C ARG A 279 53.17 -15.77 2.03
N ILE A 280 53.54 -14.97 3.04
CA ILE A 280 54.86 -15.04 3.72
C ILE A 280 54.77 -15.74 5.12
N LYS A 281 53.64 -16.39 5.46
CA LYS A 281 53.48 -17.16 6.71
C LYS A 281 53.25 -18.66 6.52
N LEU A 282 53.88 -19.26 5.51
CA LEU A 282 54.09 -20.70 5.36
C LEU A 282 55.49 -20.94 4.79
#